data_AF-A0A4D7E6R2-F1
#
_entry.id   AF-A0A4D7E6R2-F1
#
_cell.length_a   1.000
_cell.length_b   1.000
_cell.length_c   1.000
_cell.angle_alpha   90.00
_cell.angle_beta   90.00
_cell.angle_gamma   90.00
#
_symmetry.space_group_name_H-M   'P 1'
#
loop_
_entity.id
_entity.type
_entity.pdbx_description
1 polymer ?
#
loop_
_entity_poly.entity_id
_entity_poly.type
_entity_poly.pdbx_seq_one_letter_code
_entity_poly.pdbx_strand_id
1 'polypeptide(L)' 'MTDEEVFGLMKKLEEASESIRPEDRDDSDVFARIAMVETAIEDRFPGQLMAPYKDWQQRRVGS' A
#
# COMPACT_ATOMS: atom_id res chain seq x y z
N MET A 1 -12.01 6.40 -6.11
CA MET A 1 -10.65 6.80 -5.73
C MET A 1 -9.76 6.72 -6.96
N THR A 2 -8.92 7.72 -7.18
CA THR A 2 -7.90 7.70 -8.25
C THR A 2 -6.73 6.79 -7.89
N ASP A 3 -5.81 6.56 -8.82
CA ASP A 3 -4.59 5.80 -8.57
C ASP A 3 -3.67 6.51 -7.58
N GLU A 4 -3.54 7.84 -7.71
CA GLU A 4 -2.83 8.69 -6.76
C GLU A 4 -3.37 8.57 -5.31
N GLU A 5 -4.69 8.52 -5.16
CA GLU A 5 -5.31 8.37 -3.83
C GLU A 5 -5.07 6.97 -3.23
N VAL A 6 -5.09 5.93 -4.06
CA VAL A 6 -4.82 4.55 -3.61
C VAL A 6 -3.36 4.36 -3.25
N PHE A 7 -2.43 4.82 -4.09
CA PHE A 7 -1.00 4.77 -3.80
C PHE A 7 -0.63 5.63 -2.60
N GLY A 8 -1.23 6.82 -2.49
CA GLY A 8 -1.07 7.67 -1.32
C GLY A 8 -1.58 7.02 -0.03
N LEU A 9 -2.70 6.28 -0.10
CA LEU A 9 -3.22 5.52 1.04
C LEU A 9 -2.30 4.34 1.40
N MET A 10 -1.84 3.57 0.42
CA MET A 10 -0.89 2.47 0.64
C MET A 10 0.37 2.96 1.37
N LYS A 11 0.96 4.06 0.89
CA LYS A 11 2.16 4.65 1.52
C LYS A 11 1.94 5.02 2.99
N LYS A 12 0.82 5.66 3.31
CA LYS A 12 0.50 6.03 4.70
C LYS A 12 0.31 4.81 5.59
N LEU A 13 -0.26 3.73 5.05
CA LEU A 13 -0.44 2.49 5.79
C LEU A 13 0.88 1.75 6.00
N GLU A 14 1.77 1.72 5.01
CA GLU A 14 3.14 1.21 5.15
C GLU A 14 3.88 1.96 6.26
N GLU A 15 3.88 3.30 6.23
CA GLU A 15 4.49 4.15 7.28
C GLU A 15 3.88 3.87 8.67
N ALA A 16 2.55 3.73 8.77
CA ALA A 16 1.88 3.40 10.03
C ALA A 16 2.24 1.98 10.53
N SER A 17 2.48 1.04 9.62
CA SER A 17 2.83 -0.34 9.94
C SER A 17 4.20 -0.46 10.61
N GLU A 18 5.12 0.49 10.37
CA GLU A 18 6.45 0.50 11.01
C GLU A 18 6.39 0.61 12.54
N SER A 19 5.29 1.16 13.07
CA SER A 19 5.09 1.30 14.53
C SER A 19 4.43 0.08 15.17
N ILE A 20 3.99 -0.89 14.38
CA ILE A 20 3.26 -2.07 14.85
C ILE A 20 4.26 -3.20 15.08
N ARG A 21 4.19 -3.83 16.26
CA ARG A 21 5.06 -4.95 16.57
C ARG A 21 4.67 -6.16 15.71
N PRO A 22 5.63 -7.02 15.33
CA PRO A 22 5.34 -8.22 14.56
C PRO A 22 4.28 -9.13 15.21
N GLU A 23 4.26 -9.20 16.54
CA GLU A 23 3.27 -9.98 17.32
C GLU A 23 1.83 -9.46 17.23
N ASP A 24 1.66 -8.16 16.95
CA ASP A 24 0.35 -7.49 16.87
C ASP A 24 -0.16 -7.41 15.41
N ARG A 25 0.60 -7.97 14.45
CA ARG A 25 0.33 -7.83 13.02
C ARG A 25 -1.03 -8.40 12.61
N ASP A 26 -1.37 -9.58 13.13
CA ASP A 26 -2.58 -10.32 12.71
C ASP A 26 -3.87 -9.67 13.22
N ASP A 27 -3.81 -8.99 14.38
CA ASP A 27 -4.92 -8.25 14.96
C ASP A 27 -4.96 -6.77 14.53
N SER A 28 -4.06 -6.36 13.62
CA SER A 28 -3.91 -4.97 13.22
C SER A 28 -4.85 -4.57 12.08
N ASP A 29 -5.71 -3.59 12.35
CA ASP A 29 -6.51 -2.90 11.34
C ASP A 29 -5.65 -2.28 10.22
N VAL A 30 -4.40 -1.91 10.50
CA VAL A 30 -3.49 -1.36 9.49
C VAL A 30 -3.14 -2.43 8.46
N PHE A 31 -2.77 -3.63 8.90
CA PHE A 31 -2.43 -4.73 7.99
C PHE A 31 -3.65 -5.26 7.24
N ALA A 32 -4.83 -5.32 7.88
CA ALA A 32 -6.08 -5.61 7.19
C ALA A 32 -6.36 -4.58 6.06
N ARG A 33 -6.11 -3.30 6.33
CA ARG A 33 -6.27 -2.24 5.32
C ARG A 33 -5.20 -2.27 4.24
N ILE A 34 -3.97 -2.67 4.55
CA ILE A 34 -2.94 -2.91 3.54
C ILE A 34 -3.42 -3.97 2.55
N ALA A 35 -3.88 -5.13 3.02
CA ALA A 35 -4.37 -6.20 2.14
C ALA A 35 -5.56 -5.76 1.26
N MET A 36 -6.47 -4.94 1.81
CA MET A 36 -7.56 -4.36 1.01
C MET A 36 -7.06 -3.41 -0.08
N VAL A 37 -6.03 -2.61 0.22
CA VAL A 37 -5.43 -1.70 -0.75
C VAL A 37 -4.61 -2.44 -1.80
N GLU A 38 -3.89 -3.51 -1.42
CA GLU A 38 -3.22 -4.41 -2.36
C GLU A 38 -4.22 -5.03 -3.35
N THR A 39 -5.37 -5.49 -2.86
CA THR A 39 -6.46 -6.00 -3.72
C THR A 39 -6.98 -4.92 -4.67
N ALA A 40 -7.19 -3.69 -4.17
CA ALA A 40 -7.63 -2.57 -5.00
C ALA A 40 -6.59 -2.15 -6.06
N ILE A 41 -5.29 -2.36 -5.80
CA ILE A 41 -4.23 -2.15 -6.79
C ILE A 41 -4.30 -3.25 -7.86
N GLU A 42 -4.41 -4.52 -7.46
CA GLU A 42 -4.51 -5.64 -8.40
C GLU A 42 -5.76 -5.55 -9.29
N ASP A 43 -6.91 -5.15 -8.76
CA ASP A 43 -8.15 -4.96 -9.53
C ASP A 43 -8.00 -3.90 -10.63
N ARG A 44 -7.16 -2.89 -10.41
CA ARG A 44 -6.90 -1.80 -11.37
C ARG A 44 -5.80 -2.12 -12.35
N PHE A 45 -4.82 -2.90 -11.91
CA PHE A 45 -3.65 -3.29 -12.69
C PHE A 45 -3.48 -4.82 -12.67
N PRO A 46 -4.40 -5.59 -13.29
CA PRO A 46 -4.38 -7.03 -13.20
C PRO A 46 -3.07 -7.65 -13.69
N GLY A 47 -2.52 -8.57 -12.91
CA GLY A 47 -1.27 -9.28 -13.18
C GLY A 47 0.00 -8.46 -12.92
N GLN A 48 -0.11 -7.24 -12.41
CA GLN A 48 1.04 -6.38 -12.13
C GLN A 48 1.41 -6.33 -10.65
N LEU A 49 0.59 -6.89 -9.75
CA LEU A 49 0.85 -6.90 -8.32
C LEU A 49 1.16 -5.47 -7.82
N MET A 50 2.21 -5.32 -7.03
CA MET A 50 2.65 -4.03 -6.48
C MET A 50 3.58 -3.23 -7.41
N ALA A 51 3.80 -3.65 -8.66
CA ALA A 51 4.70 -2.94 -9.58
C ALA A 51 4.27 -1.48 -9.85
N PRO A 52 2.98 -1.17 -10.13
CA PRO A 52 2.54 0.20 -10.37
C PRO A 52 2.77 1.13 -9.17
N TYR A 53 2.57 0.61 -7.96
CA TYR A 53 2.83 1.34 -6.73
C TYR A 53 4.32 1.64 -6.53
N LYS A 54 5.19 0.66 -6.76
CA LYS A 54 6.65 0.84 -6.65
C LYS A 54 7.18 1.86 -7.65
N ASP A 55 6.69 1.83 -8.89
CA ASP A 55 7.04 2.82 -9.91
C ASP A 55 6.60 4.22 -9.49
N TRP A 56 5.40 4.36 -8.93
CA TRP A 56 4.91 5.62 -8.39
C TRP A 56 5.76 6.13 -7.21
N GLN A 57 6.18 5.25 -6.30
CA GLN A 57 7.08 5.62 -5.20
C GLN A 57 8.42 6.15 -5.73
N GLN A 58 9.03 5.46 -6.71
CA GLN A 58 10.32 5.85 -7.29
C GLN A 58 10.28 7.23 -7.94
N ARG A 59 9.20 7.55 -8.67
CA ARG A 59 9.01 8.88 -9.30
C ARG A 59 8.99 10.01 -8.26
N ARG A 60 8.56 9.73 -7.03
CA ARG A 60 8.45 10.70 -5.94
C ARG A 60 9.69 10.80 -5.05
N VAL A 61 10.52 9.76 -4.99
CA VAL A 61 11.82 9.79 -4.29
C VAL A 61 12.89 10.51 -5.13
N GLY A 62 12.72 10.56 -6.46
CA GLY A 62 13.60 11.29 -7.38
C GLY A 62 13.25 12.77 -7.61
N SER A 63 12.35 13.37 -6.81
CA SER A 63 11.98 14.80 -6.90
C SER A 63 12.48 15.59 -5.70
#